data_AF-A0A970BL60-F1
#
_entry.id   AF-A0A970BL60-F1
#
_cell.length_a   1.000
_cell.length_b   1.000
_cell.length_c   1.000
_cell.angle_alpha   90.00
_cell.angle_beta   90.00
_cell.angle_gamma   90.00
#
_symmetry.space_group_name_H-M   'P 1'
#
loop_
_entity.id
_entity.type
_entity.pdbx_description
1 polymer ?
#
loop_
_entity_poly.entity_id
_entity_poly.type
_entity_poly.pdbx_seq_one_letter_code
_entity_poly.pdbx_strand_id
1 'polypeptide(L)'
;MAKGKKADMGHPYYKVGRLKQSIARKIHVKCADIYISENYIKHINKNHKKELEQLGISAFNFVKFVVTNFNQIRKGRDGGLYLVVYNENYSNVAVIQLVSLQNEFWEVKTAQPRKSSDINKKVLLWRTYPRFK
;
A
#
# COMPACT_ATOMS: atom_id res chain seq x y z
N MET A 1 5.89 30.36 -16.09
CA MET A 1 5.08 29.31 -15.45
C MET A 1 5.54 27.96 -15.99
N ALA A 2 6.27 27.17 -15.21
CA ALA A 2 6.82 25.90 -15.67
C ALA A 2 5.70 24.83 -15.71
N LYS A 3 5.33 24.40 -16.93
CA LYS A 3 4.48 23.23 -17.15
C LYS A 3 5.29 22.00 -16.77
N GLY A 4 4.98 21.38 -15.63
CA GLY A 4 5.54 20.09 -15.26
C GLY A 4 5.19 19.04 -16.31
N LYS A 5 6.21 18.49 -16.97
CA LYS A 5 6.07 17.32 -17.85
C LYS A 5 5.48 16.19 -17.02
N LYS A 6 4.20 15.87 -17.20
CA LYS A 6 3.68 14.57 -16.77
C LYS A 6 4.50 13.53 -17.53
N ALA A 7 5.28 12.72 -16.81
CA ALA A 7 5.88 11.55 -17.40
C ALA A 7 4.77 10.79 -18.13
N ASP A 8 4.98 10.54 -19.43
CA ASP A 8 4.08 9.75 -20.26
C ASP A 8 4.20 8.29 -19.77
N MET A 9 3.48 8.00 -18.69
CA MET A 9 3.40 6.68 -18.12
C MET A 9 2.27 5.98 -18.86
N GLY A 10 2.60 5.19 -19.89
CA GLY A 10 1.70 4.62 -20.90
C GLY A 10 0.52 3.74 -20.44
N HIS A 11 0.11 3.81 -19.17
CA HIS A 11 -1.08 3.18 -18.61
C HIS A 11 -1.76 4.12 -17.60
N PRO A 12 -3.09 4.09 -17.47
CA PRO A 12 -3.80 4.95 -16.52
C PRO A 12 -3.40 4.63 -15.07
N TYR A 13 -3.15 5.69 -14.30
CA TYR A 13 -2.91 5.63 -12.86
C TYR A 13 -4.14 6.12 -12.10
N TYR A 14 -4.51 5.39 -11.06
CA TYR A 14 -5.63 5.70 -10.20
C TYR A 14 -5.14 6.10 -8.81
N LYS A 15 -5.51 7.29 -8.35
CA LYS A 15 -5.23 7.72 -6.98
C LYS A 15 -6.06 6.90 -6.00
N VAL A 16 -5.40 6.28 -5.03
CA VAL A 16 -6.03 5.44 -3.98
C VAL A 16 -5.93 6.04 -2.60
N GLY A 17 -5.09 7.06 -2.42
CA GLY A 17 -5.03 7.84 -1.18
C GLY A 17 -3.78 8.70 -1.08
N ARG A 18 -3.35 8.98 0.15
CA ARG A 18 -2.15 9.78 0.46
C ARG A 18 -1.51 9.33 1.76
N LEU A 19 -0.18 9.24 1.78
CA LEU A 19 0.56 9.06 3.02
C LEU A 19 0.55 10.39 3.80
N LYS A 20 -0.17 10.41 4.94
CA LYS A 20 -0.35 11.63 5.75
C LYS A 20 1.00 12.19 6.21
N GLN A 21 1.12 13.52 6.21
CA GLN A 21 2.36 14.21 6.60
C GLN A 21 2.81 13.87 8.03
N SER A 22 1.86 13.74 8.95
CA SER A 22 2.14 13.36 10.35
C SER A 22 2.76 11.98 10.49
N ILE A 23 2.43 11.04 9.60
CA ILE A 23 3.02 9.70 9.56
C ILE A 23 4.35 9.75 8.82
N ALA A 24 4.38 10.39 7.65
CA ALA A 24 5.57 10.47 6.79
C ALA A 24 6.78 11.09 7.53
N ARG A 25 6.55 12.16 8.31
CA ARG A 25 7.59 12.78 9.15
C ARG A 25 8.14 11.82 10.20
N LYS A 26 7.30 11.02 10.86
CA LYS A 26 7.71 10.06 11.90
C LYS A 26 8.61 8.94 11.38
N ILE A 27 8.47 8.59 10.10
CA ILE A 27 9.27 7.54 9.46
C ILE A 27 10.30 8.09 8.49
N HIS A 28 10.52 9.42 8.50
CA HIS A 28 11.50 10.11 7.65
C HIS A 28 11.36 9.82 6.15
N VAL A 29 10.11 9.76 5.66
CA VAL A 29 9.82 9.62 4.22
C VAL A 29 9.01 10.80 3.68
N LYS A 30 8.91 10.90 2.36
CA LYS A 30 8.12 11.95 1.71
C LYS A 30 6.61 11.75 1.95
N CYS A 31 5.94 12.84 2.32
CA CYS A 31 4.48 12.93 2.23
C CYS A 31 4.08 13.02 0.76
N ALA A 32 3.43 11.99 0.24
CA ALA A 32 3.03 11.94 -1.16
C ALA A 32 1.73 11.17 -1.35
N ASP A 33 1.08 11.44 -2.49
CA ASP A 33 -0.10 10.71 -2.93
C ASP A 33 0.27 9.25 -3.29
N ILE A 34 -0.69 8.35 -3.14
CA ILE A 34 -0.55 6.92 -3.41
C ILE A 34 -1.40 6.58 -4.64
N TYR A 35 -0.77 5.97 -5.63
CA TYR A 35 -1.38 5.57 -6.90
C TYR A 35 -1.22 4.08 -7.15
N ILE A 36 -2.11 3.53 -7.98
CA ILE A 36 -1.97 2.20 -8.56
C ILE A 36 -2.21 2.30 -10.07
N SER A 37 -1.35 1.68 -10.87
CA SER A 37 -1.55 1.59 -12.33
C SER A 37 -2.48 0.43 -12.69
N GLU A 38 -3.15 0.54 -13.83
CA GLU A 38 -4.00 -0.54 -14.35
C GLU A 38 -3.24 -1.87 -14.50
N ASN A 39 -1.96 -1.83 -14.87
CA ASN A 39 -1.11 -3.01 -14.96
C ASN A 39 -0.93 -3.69 -13.60
N TYR A 40 -0.74 -2.92 -12.52
CA TYR A 40 -0.65 -3.51 -11.18
C TYR A 40 -2.00 -4.05 -10.70
N ILE A 41 -3.12 -3.43 -11.07
CA ILE A 41 -4.45 -4.00 -10.82
C ILE A 41 -4.58 -5.37 -11.49
N LYS A 42 -4.23 -5.48 -12.78
CA LYS A 42 -4.24 -6.74 -13.54
C LYS A 42 -3.29 -7.77 -12.92
N HIS A 43 -2.08 -7.37 -12.53
CA HIS A 43 -1.09 -8.22 -11.89
C HIS A 43 -1.58 -8.77 -10.53
N ILE A 44 -2.18 -7.93 -9.70
CA ILE A 44 -2.77 -8.33 -8.41
C ILE A 44 -3.92 -9.31 -8.66
N ASN A 45 -4.85 -8.98 -9.56
CA ASN A 45 -5.95 -9.88 -9.93
C ASN A 45 -5.44 -11.22 -10.45
N LYS A 46 -4.35 -11.25 -11.22
CA LYS A 46 -3.78 -12.50 -11.75
C LYS A 46 -3.16 -13.37 -10.65
N ASN A 47 -2.40 -12.77 -9.73
CA ASN A 47 -1.61 -13.52 -8.74
C ASN A 47 -2.35 -13.81 -7.44
N HIS A 48 -3.39 -13.03 -7.12
CA HIS A 48 -4.13 -13.10 -5.85
C HIS A 48 -5.63 -13.24 -6.07
N LYS A 49 -6.02 -13.79 -7.22
CA LYS A 49 -7.43 -13.93 -7.64
C LYS A 49 -8.26 -14.65 -6.58
N LYS A 50 -7.77 -15.83 -6.15
CA LYS A 50 -8.50 -16.73 -5.26
C LYS A 50 -8.76 -16.09 -3.90
N GLU A 51 -7.76 -15.44 -3.33
CA GLU A 51 -7.85 -14.78 -2.04
C GLU A 51 -8.80 -13.57 -2.08
N LEU A 52 -8.77 -12.81 -3.17
CA LEU A 52 -9.66 -11.67 -3.36
C LEU A 52 -11.11 -12.09 -3.63
N GLU A 53 -11.32 -13.17 -4.40
CA GLU A 53 -12.65 -13.76 -4.63
C GLU A 53 -13.27 -14.31 -3.35
N GLN A 54 -12.49 -14.98 -2.50
CA GLN A 54 -12.95 -15.45 -1.18
C GLN A 54 -13.42 -14.31 -0.27
N LEU A 55 -12.84 -13.12 -0.43
CA LEU A 55 -13.22 -11.91 0.29
C LEU A 55 -14.36 -11.13 -0.38
N GLY A 56 -14.79 -11.54 -1.59
CA GLY A 56 -15.81 -10.82 -2.36
C GLY A 56 -15.39 -9.40 -2.75
N ILE A 57 -14.08 -9.12 -2.88
CA ILE A 57 -13.54 -7.76 -3.07
C ILE A 57 -12.63 -7.69 -4.30
N SER A 58 -12.73 -6.60 -5.07
CA SER A 58 -11.81 -6.36 -6.19
C SER A 58 -10.43 -5.94 -5.70
N ALA A 59 -9.38 -6.17 -6.50
CA ALA A 59 -8.02 -5.71 -6.18
C ALA A 59 -7.96 -4.21 -5.87
N PHE A 60 -8.68 -3.40 -6.65
CA PHE A 60 -8.73 -1.95 -6.45
C PHE A 60 -9.38 -1.58 -5.11
N ASN A 61 -10.50 -2.21 -4.76
CA ASN A 61 -11.18 -1.98 -3.48
C ASN A 61 -10.35 -2.49 -2.30
N PHE A 62 -9.64 -3.60 -2.45
CA PHE A 62 -8.70 -4.10 -1.45
C PHE A 62 -7.56 -3.11 -1.18
N VAL A 63 -6.97 -2.53 -2.23
CA VAL A 63 -5.95 -1.49 -2.11
C VAL A 63 -6.50 -0.27 -1.38
N LYS A 64 -7.67 0.22 -1.77
CA LYS A 64 -8.33 1.35 -1.08
C LYS A 64 -8.59 1.04 0.39
N PHE A 65 -9.04 -0.18 0.69
CA PHE A 65 -9.26 -0.63 2.06
C PHE A 65 -7.96 -0.55 2.89
N VAL A 66 -6.85 -1.08 2.38
CA VAL A 66 -5.56 -1.04 3.09
C VAL A 66 -5.06 0.39 3.25
N VAL A 67 -5.09 1.21 2.20
CA VAL A 67 -4.64 2.62 2.26
C VAL A 67 -5.45 3.43 3.27
N THR A 68 -6.73 3.11 3.43
CA THR A 68 -7.62 3.82 4.36
C THR A 68 -7.43 3.35 5.81
N ASN A 69 -7.18 2.05 6.02
CA ASN A 69 -7.28 1.42 7.33
C ASN A 69 -5.94 0.92 7.90
N PHE A 70 -4.81 1.14 7.22
CA PHE A 70 -3.53 0.66 7.73
C PHE A 70 -3.25 1.25 9.11
N ASN A 71 -2.75 0.40 9.99
CA ASN A 71 -2.36 0.77 11.35
C ASN A 71 -0.88 0.45 11.62
N GLN A 72 -0.18 -0.15 10.67
CA GLN A 72 1.26 -0.32 10.70
C GLN A 72 1.88 0.07 9.36
N ILE A 73 3.09 0.62 9.44
CA ILE A 73 4.01 0.74 8.31
C ILE A 73 5.27 -0.03 8.64
N ARG A 74 5.69 -0.90 7.72
CA ARG A 74 6.92 -1.69 7.84
C ARG A 74 7.85 -1.44 6.67
N LYS A 75 9.14 -1.67 6.87
CA LYS A 75 10.16 -1.52 5.83
C LYS A 75 9.92 -2.52 4.69
N GLY A 76 9.75 -1.99 3.48
CA GLY A 76 9.66 -2.77 2.24
C GLY A 76 11.02 -3.11 1.65
N ARG A 77 10.99 -3.80 0.49
CA ARG A 77 12.20 -4.00 -0.33
C ARG A 77 12.55 -2.70 -1.06
N ASP A 78 13.83 -2.51 -1.37
CA ASP A 78 14.32 -1.43 -2.24
C ASP A 78 13.88 -0.02 -1.82
N GLY A 79 13.88 0.25 -0.50
CA GLY A 79 13.44 1.53 0.06
C GLY A 79 11.92 1.74 0.04
N GLY A 80 11.15 0.74 -0.39
CA GLY A 80 9.69 0.75 -0.34
C GLY A 80 9.11 0.62 1.06
N LEU A 81 7.79 0.67 1.15
CA LEU A 81 7.02 0.54 2.39
C LEU A 81 5.98 -0.57 2.27
N TYR A 82 5.71 -1.27 3.35
CA TYR A 82 4.51 -2.09 3.50
C TYR A 82 3.51 -1.33 4.35
N LEU A 83 2.32 -1.02 3.79
CA LEU A 83 1.18 -0.62 4.62
C LEU A 83 0.43 -1.90 5.00
N VAL A 84 0.10 -2.01 6.29
CA VAL A 84 -0.48 -3.22 6.86
C VAL A 84 -1.71 -2.85 7.68
N VAL A 85 -2.82 -3.53 7.42
CA VAL A 85 -3.97 -3.60 8.35
C VAL A 85 -3.72 -4.79 9.27
N TYR A 86 -3.16 -4.52 10.43
CA TYR A 86 -2.72 -5.52 11.39
C TYR A 86 -3.75 -5.71 12.51
N ASN A 87 -4.11 -6.95 12.79
CA ASN A 87 -4.87 -7.33 13.98
C ASN A 87 -4.21 -8.59 14.55
N GLU A 88 -3.86 -8.55 15.83
CA GLU A 88 -3.14 -9.64 16.51
C GLU A 88 -3.98 -10.92 16.63
N ASN A 89 -5.30 -10.82 16.55
CA ASN A 89 -6.22 -11.95 16.59
C ASN A 89 -6.31 -12.70 15.24
N TYR A 90 -5.70 -12.19 14.17
CA TYR A 90 -5.73 -12.82 12.85
C TYR A 90 -4.37 -13.37 12.43
N SER A 91 -4.40 -14.59 11.91
CA SER A 91 -3.22 -15.26 11.33
C SER A 91 -2.78 -14.63 10.01
N ASN A 92 -3.69 -13.93 9.32
CA ASN A 92 -3.43 -13.22 8.08
C ASN A 92 -3.76 -11.73 8.24
N VAL A 93 -2.98 -10.88 7.57
CA VAL A 93 -3.13 -9.43 7.56
C VAL A 93 -3.18 -8.91 6.13
N ALA A 94 -3.92 -7.82 5.91
CA ALA A 94 -3.99 -7.19 4.59
C ALA A 94 -2.79 -6.27 4.38
N VAL A 95 -2.08 -6.44 3.26
CA VAL A 95 -0.82 -5.75 2.99
C VAL A 95 -0.81 -5.19 1.58
N ILE A 96 -0.25 -3.98 1.43
CA ILE A 96 0.20 -3.46 0.13
C ILE A 96 1.67 -3.08 0.18
N GLN A 97 2.37 -3.27 -0.94
CA GLN A 97 3.74 -2.78 -1.11
C GLN A 97 3.72 -1.48 -1.90
N LEU A 98 4.32 -0.44 -1.32
CA LEU A 98 4.58 0.84 -1.95
C LEU A 98 6.04 0.94 -2.39
N VAL A 99 6.26 1.48 -3.57
CA VAL A 99 7.58 1.88 -4.07
C VAL A 99 7.51 3.36 -4.47
N SER A 100 8.56 4.11 -4.17
CA SER A 100 8.64 5.52 -4.56
C SER A 100 8.96 5.60 -6.05
N LEU A 101 8.08 6.23 -6.84
CA LEU A 101 8.38 6.52 -8.24
C LEU A 101 8.95 7.93 -8.34
N GLN A 102 10.21 8.04 -8.77
CA GLN A 102 10.91 9.30 -9.03
C GLN A 102 10.85 10.30 -7.86
N ASN A 103 10.69 9.82 -6.61
CA ASN A 103 10.50 10.63 -5.42
C ASN A 103 9.28 11.57 -5.49
N GLU A 104 8.33 11.38 -6.41
CA GLU A 104 7.16 12.24 -6.54
C GLU A 104 5.94 11.68 -5.82
N PHE A 105 5.67 10.38 -6.02
CA PHE A 105 4.51 9.69 -5.46
C PHE A 105 4.85 8.24 -5.08
N TRP A 106 3.94 7.62 -4.33
CA TRP A 106 4.00 6.20 -3.99
C TRP A 106 3.18 5.39 -4.98
N GLU A 107 3.78 4.35 -5.57
CA GLU A 107 3.10 3.40 -6.43
C GLU A 107 2.87 2.07 -5.70
N VAL A 108 1.65 1.56 -5.78
CA VAL A 108 1.29 0.22 -5.31
C VAL A 108 1.80 -0.83 -6.31
N LYS A 109 2.73 -1.68 -5.88
CA LYS A 109 3.28 -2.78 -6.70
C LYS A 109 2.53 -4.11 -6.53
N THR A 110 2.01 -4.36 -5.33
CA THR A 110 1.27 -5.57 -5.01
C THR A 110 0.36 -5.33 -3.81
N ALA A 111 -0.73 -6.11 -3.72
CA ALA A 111 -1.68 -6.10 -2.64
C ALA A 111 -2.18 -7.53 -2.42
N GLN A 112 -2.10 -8.02 -1.19
CA GLN A 112 -2.51 -9.39 -0.86
C GLN A 112 -2.67 -9.58 0.65
N PRO A 113 -3.49 -10.55 1.10
CA PRO A 113 -3.37 -11.11 2.44
C PRO A 113 -1.99 -11.78 2.60
N ARG A 114 -1.34 -11.60 3.75
CA ARG A 114 -0.12 -12.34 4.10
C ARG A 114 -0.19 -12.85 5.53
N LYS A 115 0.52 -13.94 5.82
CA LYS A 115 0.67 -14.42 7.19
C LYS A 115 1.28 -13.34 8.08
N SER A 116 0.67 -13.10 9.24
CA SER A 116 1.14 -12.11 10.21
C SER A 116 2.58 -12.41 10.64
N SER A 117 2.95 -13.68 10.77
CA SER A 117 4.31 -14.14 11.07
C SER A 117 5.35 -13.65 10.07
N ASP A 118 5.04 -13.59 8.78
CA ASP A 118 5.98 -13.14 7.75
C ASP A 118 6.13 -11.62 7.71
N ILE A 119 5.04 -10.92 8.02
CA ILE A 119 5.03 -9.47 8.15
C ILE A 119 5.76 -9.02 9.43
N ASN A 120 5.66 -9.79 10.51
CA ASN A 120 6.34 -9.49 11.77
C ASN A 120 7.87 -9.56 11.67
N LYS A 121 8.40 -10.33 10.73
CA LYS A 121 9.84 -10.35 10.39
C LYS A 121 10.33 -9.05 9.74
N LYS A 122 9.43 -8.17 9.26
CA LYS A 122 9.80 -6.88 8.65
C LYS A 122 9.92 -5.80 9.73
N VAL A 123 10.93 -4.94 9.60
CA VAL A 123 11.19 -3.81 10.51
C VAL A 123 9.95 -2.93 10.60
N LEU A 124 9.44 -2.71 11.82
CA LEU A 124 8.34 -1.81 12.09
C LEU A 124 8.83 -0.37 12.10
N LEU A 125 8.25 0.47 11.24
CA LEU A 125 8.59 1.89 11.14
C LEU A 125 7.58 2.75 11.90
N TRP A 126 6.31 2.38 11.84
CA TRP A 126 5.23 3.11 12.49
C TRP A 126 4.08 2.18 12.86
N ARG A 127 3.43 2.47 13.99
CA ARG A 127 2.15 1.85 14.36
C ARG A 127 1.21 2.85 15.01
N THR A 128 -0.08 2.59 14.87
CA THR A 128 -1.13 3.14 15.73
C THR A 128 -1.97 2.00 16.26
N TYR A 129 -2.55 2.15 17.44
CA TYR A 129 -3.55 1.22 17.90
C TYR A 129 -4.86 1.51 17.15
N PRO A 130 -5.47 0.50 16.51
CA PRO A 130 -6.79 0.67 15.94
C PRO A 130 -7.76 1.03 17.06
N ARG A 131 -8.41 2.19 16.95
CA ARG A 131 -9.59 2.49 17.76
C ARG A 131 -10.74 1.72 17.11
N PHE A 132 -10.84 0.43 17.38
CA PHE A 132 -12.08 -0.29 17.07
C PHE A 132 -13.17 0.37 17.92
N LYS A 133 -14.03 1.16 17.28
CA LYS A 133 -15.31 1.60 17.82
C LYS A 133 -16.36 0.63 17.32
#